data_AF-A0A9P0PXE6-F1
#
_entry.id   AF-A0A9P0PXE6-F1
#
_cell.length_a   1.000
_cell.length_b   1.000
_cell.length_c   1.000
_cell.angle_alpha   90.00
_cell.angle_beta   90.00
_cell.angle_gamma   90.00
#
_symmetry.space_group_name_H-M   'P 1'
#
loop_
_entity.id
_entity.type
_entity.pdbx_description
1 polymer ?
#
loop_
_entity_poly.entity_id
_entity_poly.type
_entity_poly.pdbx_seq_one_letter_code
_entity_poly.pdbx_strand_id
1 'polypeptide(L)'
;MVAVNATLEELDVCNNNMSEEGGKRIVEAVQHNKTLKKFDLRMTRIDFKIGLQIQELIDGNKKHTRGHVKSLKKIVDGFRVDEDLITELRNIFL
;
A
#
# COMPACT_ATOMS: atom_id res chain seq x y z
N MET A 1 12.07 14.31 2.36
CA MET A 1 12.12 13.08 3.20
C MET A 1 10.98 12.08 2.94
N VAL A 2 9.86 12.44 2.30
CA VAL A 2 8.79 11.45 1.93
C VAL A 2 9.22 10.52 0.80
N ALA A 3 9.88 11.03 -0.24
CA ALA A 3 10.25 10.24 -1.44
C ALA A 3 11.13 9.01 -1.17
N VAL A 4 11.99 9.08 -0.14
CA VAL A 4 12.97 8.04 0.18
C VAL A 4 12.51 7.10 1.30
N ASN A 5 11.39 7.42 1.96
CA ASN A 5 10.89 6.61 3.05
C ASN A 5 10.15 5.38 2.49
N ALA A 6 10.69 4.19 2.76
CA ALA A 6 10.17 2.93 2.24
C ALA A 6 9.25 2.18 3.24
N THR A 7 8.90 2.77 4.38
CA THR A 7 8.11 2.11 5.43
C THR A 7 6.87 2.90 5.82
N LEU A 8 6.82 4.20 5.53
CA LEU A 8 5.71 5.07 5.89
C LEU A 8 4.50 4.72 5.01
N GLU A 9 3.39 4.37 5.67
CA GLU A 9 2.13 4.01 5.01
C GLU A 9 1.08 5.12 5.09
N GLU A 10 1.16 5.98 6.11
CA GLU A 10 0.20 7.06 6.36
C GLU A 10 0.94 8.35 6.74
N LEU A 11 0.51 9.47 6.16
CA LEU A 11 1.05 10.78 6.44
C LEU A 11 -0.09 11.78 6.64
N ASP A 12 -0.08 12.49 7.76
CA ASP A 12 -1.02 13.56 8.06
C ASP A 12 -0.25 14.88 8.10
N VAL A 13 -0.66 15.82 7.25
CA VAL A 13 -0.17 17.21 7.27
C VAL A 13 -1.35 18.18 7.31
N CYS A 14 -2.51 17.72 7.77
CA CYS A 14 -3.71 18.53 7.81
C CYS A 14 -3.48 19.83 8.60
N ASN A 15 -4.20 20.87 8.20
CA ASN A 15 -4.14 22.19 8.84
C ASN A 15 -2.73 22.86 8.81
N ASN A 16 -1.87 22.48 7.86
CA ASN A 16 -0.61 23.17 7.62
C ASN A 16 -0.73 24.03 6.37
N ASN A 17 -0.42 25.33 6.49
CA ASN A 17 -0.44 26.25 5.35
C ASN A 17 0.66 25.87 4.35
N MET A 18 0.28 25.22 3.25
CA MET A 18 1.20 24.86 2.18
C MET A 18 1.08 25.86 1.05
N SER A 19 2.22 26.34 0.57
CA SER A 19 2.26 27.11 -0.66
C SER A 19 1.97 26.22 -1.87
N GLU A 20 1.59 26.83 -2.99
CA GLU A 20 1.41 26.12 -4.27
C GLU A 20 2.68 25.33 -4.65
N GLU A 21 3.85 25.92 -4.45
CA GLU A 21 5.15 25.26 -4.63
C GLU A 21 5.38 24.10 -3.66
N GLY A 22 4.90 24.21 -2.41
CA GLY A 22 4.88 23.10 -1.47
C GLY A 22 4.05 21.92 -2.00
N GLY A 23 2.90 22.20 -2.60
CA GLY A 23 2.04 21.20 -3.24
C GLY A 23 2.73 20.47 -4.40
N LYS A 24 3.40 21.21 -5.31
CA LYS A 24 4.15 20.63 -6.43
C LYS A 24 5.27 19.70 -5.97
N ARG A 25 6.03 20.13 -4.95
CA ARG A 25 7.08 19.31 -4.33
C ARG A 25 6.53 18.05 -3.67
N ILE A 26 5.33 18.11 -3.09
CA ILE A 26 4.67 16.91 -2.58
C ILE A 26 4.36 15.95 -3.73
N VAL A 27 3.82 16.42 -4.85
CA VAL A 27 3.54 15.54 -6.01
C VAL A 27 4.79 14.80 -6.44
N GLU A 28 5.90 15.51 -6.66
CA GLU A 28 7.19 14.91 -7.02
C GLU A 28 7.63 13.88 -5.98
N ALA A 29 7.52 14.19 -4.69
CA ALA A 29 7.92 13.26 -3.64
C ALA A 29 7.04 12.01 -3.57
N VAL A 30 5.71 12.15 -3.72
CA VAL A 30 4.75 11.05 -3.66
C VAL A 30 4.87 10.17 -4.90
N GLN A 31 5.22 10.72 -6.07
CA GLN A 31 5.42 9.97 -7.30
C GLN A 31 6.50 8.88 -7.15
N HIS A 32 7.55 9.16 -6.38
CA HIS A 32 8.64 8.22 -6.08
C HIS A 32 8.36 7.30 -4.87
N ASN A 33 7.39 7.63 -4.01
CA ASN A 33 7.04 6.79 -2.86
C ASN A 33 6.00 5.72 -3.25
N LYS A 34 6.32 4.44 -3.04
CA LYS A 34 5.43 3.30 -3.35
C LYS A 34 4.78 2.63 -2.13
N THR A 35 5.07 3.13 -0.93
CA THR A 35 4.59 2.54 0.33
C THR A 35 3.46 3.34 0.95
N LEU A 36 3.39 4.65 0.67
CA LEU A 36 2.38 5.55 1.22
C LEU A 36 1.00 5.22 0.62
N LYS A 37 0.05 4.89 1.49
CA LYS A 37 -1.32 4.45 1.18
C LYS A 37 -2.38 5.44 1.65
N LYS A 38 -2.04 6.35 2.57
CA LYS A 38 -2.92 7.44 3.00
C LYS A 38 -2.12 8.73 3.14
N PHE A 39 -2.70 9.83 2.67
CA PHE A 39 -2.13 11.16 2.81
C PHE A 39 -3.25 12.16 3.11
N ASP A 40 -3.30 12.68 4.32
CA ASP A 40 -4.25 13.72 4.70
C ASP A 40 -3.70 15.11 4.40
N LEU A 41 -4.32 15.78 3.44
CA LEU A 41 -4.00 17.13 2.97
C LEU A 41 -5.11 18.14 3.29
N ARG A 42 -6.07 17.78 4.15
CA ARG A 42 -7.19 18.68 4.47
C ARG A 42 -6.68 19.98 5.08
N MET A 43 -7.35 21.09 4.78
CA MET A 43 -7.02 22.41 5.35
C MET A 43 -5.59 22.90 5.05
N THR A 44 -4.98 22.46 3.95
CA THR A 44 -3.59 22.85 3.59
C THR A 44 -3.47 24.00 2.59
N ARG A 45 -4.59 24.54 2.09
CA ARG A 45 -4.66 25.57 1.02
C ARG A 45 -4.00 25.15 -0.31
N ILE A 46 -3.69 23.87 -0.47
CA ILE A 46 -3.21 23.32 -1.75
C ILE A 46 -4.34 23.40 -2.78
N ASP A 47 -3.97 23.72 -4.04
CA ASP A 47 -4.92 23.72 -5.15
C ASP A 47 -5.57 22.35 -5.33
N PHE A 48 -6.87 22.35 -5.63
CA PHE A 48 -7.65 21.13 -5.77
C PHE A 48 -7.07 20.15 -6.81
N LYS A 49 -6.47 20.65 -7.90
CA LYS A 49 -5.85 19.80 -8.93
C LYS A 49 -4.63 19.07 -8.39
N ILE A 50 -3.80 19.74 -7.60
CA ILE A 50 -2.63 19.12 -6.95
C ILE A 50 -3.11 18.06 -5.96
N GLY A 51 -4.14 18.36 -5.16
CA GLY A 51 -4.76 17.39 -4.24
C GLY A 51 -5.25 16.13 -4.96
N LEU A 52 -5.89 16.30 -6.12
CA LEU A 52 -6.37 15.18 -6.95
C LEU A 52 -5.21 14.33 -7.49
N GLN A 53 -4.16 14.97 -8.01
CA GLN A 53 -2.95 14.26 -8.49
C GLN A 53 -2.31 13.41 -7.38
N ILE A 54 -2.17 13.96 -6.17
CA ILE A 54 -1.62 13.22 -5.04
C ILE A 54 -2.52 12.03 -4.71
N GLN A 55 -3.84 12.23 -4.71
CA GLN A 55 -4.80 11.16 -4.43
C GLN A 55 -4.68 9.98 -5.43
N GLU A 56 -4.55 10.28 -6.73
CA GLU A 56 -4.36 9.25 -7.76
C GLU A 56 -3.08 8.43 -7.54
N LEU A 57 -1.97 9.08 -7.19
CA LEU A 57 -0.71 8.41 -6.88
C LEU A 57 -0.85 7.48 -5.66
N ILE A 58 -1.50 7.97 -4.60
CA ILE A 58 -1.75 7.19 -3.37
C ILE A 58 -2.64 5.98 -3.64
N ASP A 59 -3.68 6.12 -4.46
CA ASP A 59 -4.56 5.02 -4.82
C ASP A 59 -3.88 3.96 -5.68
N GLY A 60 -2.86 4.34 -6.46
CA GLY A 60 -1.96 3.41 -7.13
C GLY A 60 -1.24 2.47 -6.16
N ASN A 61 -0.74 3.01 -5.04
CA ASN A 61 0.02 2.25 -4.04
C ASN A 61 -0.85 1.23 -3.27
N LYS A 62 -2.15 1.51 -3.07
CA LYS A 62 -3.09 0.59 -2.40
C LYS A 62 -3.29 -0.74 -3.15
N LYS A 63 -3.00 -0.79 -4.45
CA LYS A 63 -3.19 -2.00 -5.27
C LYS A 63 -2.09 -3.05 -5.05
N HIS A 64 -0.90 -2.65 -4.61
CA HIS A 64 0.26 -3.53 -4.47
C HIS A 64 0.22 -4.47 -3.26
N THR A 65 -0.54 -4.15 -2.20
CA THR A 65 -0.68 -5.03 -1.02
C THR A 65 -1.59 -6.23 -1.25
N ARG A 66 -2.52 -6.17 -2.20
CA ARG A 66 -3.48 -7.27 -2.46
C ARG A 66 -2.91 -8.44 -3.29
N GLY A 67 -1.81 -8.23 -4.02
CA GLY A 67 -1.20 -9.28 -4.86
C GLY A 67 -0.65 -10.45 -4.04
N HIS A 68 0.07 -10.15 -2.95
CA HIS A 68 0.72 -11.17 -2.12
C HIS A 68 -0.28 -12.13 -1.46
N VAL A 69 -1.40 -11.61 -0.93
CA VAL A 69 -2.40 -12.45 -0.25
C VAL A 69 -3.13 -13.39 -1.21
N LYS A 70 -3.40 -12.95 -2.46
CA LYS A 70 -4.02 -13.81 -3.47
C LYS A 70 -3.12 -14.97 -3.90
N SER A 71 -1.81 -14.72 -4.03
CA SER A 71 -0.84 -15.77 -4.36
C SER A 71 -0.69 -16.79 -3.23
N LEU A 72 -0.65 -16.34 -1.98
CA LEU A 72 -0.61 -17.23 -0.81
C LEU A 72 -1.87 -18.08 -0.69
N LYS A 73 -3.05 -17.48 -0.95
CA LYS A 73 -4.31 -18.22 -0.93
C LYS A 73 -4.31 -19.37 -1.96
N LYS A 74 -3.80 -19.15 -3.17
CA LYS A 74 -3.64 -20.23 -4.17
C LYS A 74 -2.70 -21.34 -3.71
N ILE A 75 -1.61 -21.00 -3.02
CA ILE A 75 -0.67 -21.98 -2.48
C ILE A 75 -1.37 -22.84 -1.42
N VAL A 76 -2.05 -22.20 -0.47
CA VAL A 76 -2.79 -22.88 0.61
C VAL A 76 -3.93 -23.75 0.05
N ASP A 77 -4.69 -23.25 -0.92
CA ASP A 77 -5.76 -24.02 -1.58
C ASP A 77 -5.20 -25.25 -2.33
N GLY A 78 -3.92 -25.24 -2.73
CA GLY A 78 -3.22 -26.38 -3.34
C GLY A 78 -2.72 -27.44 -2.35
N PHE A 79 -2.55 -27.10 -1.06
CA PHE A 79 -2.23 -28.04 0.02
C PHE A 79 -3.52 -28.61 0.63
N ARG A 80 -4.34 -29.25 -0.21
CA ARG A 80 -5.55 -29.93 0.28
C ARG A 80 -5.13 -31.13 1.13
N VAL A 81 -5.46 -31.12 2.41
CA VAL A 81 -5.32 -32.30 3.28
C VAL A 81 -6.48 -33.23 2.96
N ASP A 82 -6.22 -34.29 2.21
CA ASP A 82 -7.19 -35.34 1.87
C ASP A 82 -6.92 -36.63 2.66
N GLU A 83 -7.87 -37.56 2.60
CA GLU A 83 -7.82 -38.83 3.33
C GLU A 83 -6.63 -39.70 2.90
N ASP A 84 -6.18 -39.55 1.65
CA ASP A 84 -5.02 -40.27 1.11
C ASP A 84 -3.74 -39.79 1.82
N LEU A 85 -3.54 -38.46 1.91
CA LEU A 85 -2.41 -37.88 2.65
C LEU A 85 -2.45 -38.22 4.14
N ILE A 86 -3.64 -38.21 4.76
CA ILE A 86 -3.81 -38.59 6.18
C ILE A 86 -3.42 -40.06 6.39
N THR A 87 -3.81 -40.94 5.46
CA THR A 87 -3.49 -42.36 5.52
C THR A 87 -1.99 -42.60 5.34
N GLU A 88 -1.36 -41.89 4.41
CA GLU A 88 0.09 -41.97 4.17
C GLU A 88 0.89 -41.50 5.38
N LEU A 89 0.50 -40.39 6.01
CA LEU A 89 1.13 -39.89 7.23
C LEU A 89 0.96 -40.87 8.39
N ARG A 90 -0.21 -41.50 8.54
CA ARG A 90 -0.41 -42.55 9.56
C ARG A 90 0.57 -43.71 9.37
N ASN A 91 0.82 -44.13 8.14
CA ASN A 91 1.74 -45.23 7.84
C ASN A 91 3.22 -44.87 8.03
N ILE A 92 3.58 -43.58 8.03
CA ILE A 92 4.94 -43.11 8.29
C ILE A 92 5.24 -43.02 9.79
N PHE A 93 4.23 -42.68 10.60
CA PHE A 93 4.40 -42.39 12.03
C PHE A 93 3.89 -43.49 12.98
N LEU A 94 3.33 -44.58 12.46
CA LEU A 94 2.95 -45.81 13.20
C LEU A 94 3.72 -47.00 12.65
#